data_AF-E0SGJ2-F1
#
_entry.id   AF-E0SGJ2-F1
#
_cell.length_a   1.000
_cell.length_b   1.000
_cell.length_c   1.000
_cell.angle_alpha   90.00
_cell.angle_beta   90.00
_cell.angle_gamma   90.00
#
_symmetry.space_group_name_H-M   'P 1'
#
loop_
_entity.id
_entity.type
_entity.pdbx_description
1 polymer ?
#
loop_
_entity_poly.entity_id
_entity_poly.type
_entity_poly.pdbx_seq_one_letter_code
_entity_poly.pdbx_strand_id
1 'polypeptide(L)' 'MVWLRMMPGAVESELVRSITDPNMAAGVKSFYDDYAISAESFARVVAFAIRLPEDVDINDVLFRPTRLEL' A
#
# COMPACT_ATOMS: atom_id res chain seq x y z
N MET A 1 11.60 7.14 -20.07
CA MET A 1 10.20 7.15 -19.60
C MET A 1 9.87 5.76 -19.12
N VAL A 2 10.09 5.49 -17.84
CA VAL A 2 9.65 4.26 -17.21
C VAL A 2 8.32 4.55 -16.52
N TRP A 3 7.40 3.60 -16.49
CA TRP A 3 6.13 3.79 -15.78
C TRP A 3 6.36 3.61 -14.28
N LEU A 4 5.96 4.60 -13.48
CA LEU A 4 6.00 4.51 -12.01
C LEU A 4 5.09 3.37 -11.52
N ARG A 5 5.65 2.43 -10.78
CA ARG A 5 4.93 1.34 -10.11
C ARG A 5 4.94 1.51 -8.60
N MET A 6 3.76 1.37 -7.99
CA MET A 6 3.55 1.46 -6.55
C MET A 6 3.28 0.06 -5.99
N MET A 7 4.10 -0.40 -5.06
CA MET A 7 3.99 -1.72 -4.43
C MET A 7 3.76 -1.54 -2.91
N PRO A 8 2.53 -1.20 -2.49
CA PRO A 8 2.22 -1.08 -1.07
C PRO A 8 2.06 -2.44 -0.38
N GLY A 9 2.34 -2.47 0.92
CA GLY A 9 1.83 -3.48 1.85
C GLY A 9 0.34 -3.28 2.14
N ALA A 10 -0.12 -3.71 3.31
CA ALA A 10 -1.52 -3.54 3.71
C ALA A 10 -1.89 -2.05 3.81
N VAL A 11 -2.88 -1.63 3.02
CA VAL A 11 -3.44 -0.28 3.02
C VAL A 11 -4.95 -0.38 3.22
N GLU A 12 -5.47 0.40 4.17
CA GLU A 12 -6.90 0.48 4.45
C GLU A 12 -7.67 0.83 3.18
N SER A 13 -8.55 -0.07 2.76
CA SER A 13 -9.36 0.06 1.54
C SER A 13 -10.54 -0.90 1.57
N GLU A 14 -11.45 -0.73 0.62
CA GLU A 14 -12.59 -1.62 0.41
C GLU A 14 -12.18 -2.99 -0.16
N LEU A 15 -10.91 -3.19 -0.54
CA LEU A 15 -10.40 -4.44 -1.13
C LEU A 15 -10.75 -5.66 -0.26
N VAL A 16 -10.60 -5.54 1.06
CA VAL A 16 -10.88 -6.63 2.00
C VAL A 16 -12.35 -7.06 1.98
N ARG A 17 -13.27 -6.16 1.60
CA ARG A 17 -14.72 -6.46 1.51
C ARG A 17 -15.07 -7.35 0.31
N SER A 18 -14.17 -7.50 -0.65
CA SER A 18 -14.38 -8.32 -1.85
C SER A 18 -14.07 -9.81 -1.65
N ILE A 19 -13.55 -10.20 -0.47
CA ILE A 19 -13.19 -11.58 -0.16
C ILE A 19 -14.45 -12.41 0.07
N THR A 20 -14.67 -13.43 -0.76
CA THR A 20 -15.87 -14.27 -0.75
C THR A 20 -15.76 -15.51 0.13
N ASP A 21 -14.54 -16.01 0.37
CA ASP A 21 -14.31 -17.10 1.30
C ASP A 21 -14.39 -16.57 2.74
N PRO A 22 -15.32 -17.06 3.58
CA PRO A 22 -15.56 -16.51 4.90
C PRO A 22 -14.40 -16.74 5.88
N ASN A 23 -13.65 -17.82 5.72
CA ASN A 23 -12.50 -18.12 6.58
C ASN A 23 -11.32 -17.19 6.24
N MET A 24 -11.08 -16.97 4.95
CA MET A 24 -10.09 -16.00 4.47
C MET A 24 -10.46 -14.58 4.84
N ALA A 25 -11.74 -14.20 4.70
CA ALA A 25 -12.21 -12.85 4.99
C ALA A 25 -11.96 -12.46 6.46
N ALA A 26 -12.23 -13.38 7.40
CA ALA A 26 -11.97 -13.14 8.83
C ALA A 26 -10.47 -12.94 9.13
N GLY A 27 -9.61 -13.80 8.57
CA GLY A 27 -8.17 -13.71 8.78
C GLY A 27 -7.56 -12.44 8.17
N VAL A 28 -7.94 -12.12 6.92
CA VAL A 28 -7.46 -10.90 6.25
C VAL A 28 -8.00 -9.65 6.93
N LYS A 29 -9.25 -9.65 7.39
CA LYS A 29 -9.79 -8.52 8.14
C LYS A 29 -8.98 -8.26 9.42
N SER A 30 -8.73 -9.29 10.23
CA SER A 30 -7.90 -9.15 11.44
C SER A 30 -6.51 -8.62 11.11
N PHE A 31 -5.87 -9.16 10.07
CA PHE A 31 -4.57 -8.68 9.62
C PHE A 31 -4.59 -7.21 9.19
N TYR A 32 -5.62 -6.76 8.47
CA TYR A 32 -5.73 -5.35 8.09
C TYR A 32 -6.01 -4.45 9.30
N ASP A 33 -6.85 -4.89 10.25
CA ASP A 33 -7.15 -4.13 11.47
C ASP A 33 -5.87 -3.91 12.31
N ASP A 34 -4.97 -4.90 12.37
CA ASP A 34 -3.74 -4.85 13.17
C ASP A 34 -2.59 -4.09 12.48
N TYR A 35 -2.46 -4.24 11.15
CA TYR A 35 -1.27 -3.85 10.41
C TYR A 35 -1.47 -2.80 9.33
N ALA A 36 -2.68 -2.57 8.80
CA ALA A 36 -2.83 -1.69 7.64
C ALA A 36 -2.44 -0.23 7.96
N ILE A 37 -1.82 0.45 6.98
CA ILE A 37 -1.65 1.90 7.02
C ILE A 37 -2.85 2.59 6.36
N SER A 38 -3.09 3.85 6.71
CA SER A 38 -4.14 4.65 6.09
C SER A 38 -3.89 4.86 4.59
N ALA A 39 -4.97 5.00 3.81
CA ALA A 39 -4.89 5.41 2.40
C ALA A 39 -4.17 6.76 2.20
N GLU A 40 -4.25 7.65 3.20
CA GLU A 40 -3.50 8.91 3.19
C GLU A 40 -1.98 8.68 3.20
N SER A 41 -1.50 7.65 3.90
CA SER A 41 -0.08 7.28 3.91
C SER A 41 0.38 6.84 2.53
N PHE A 42 -0.43 6.05 1.81
CA PHE A 42 -0.18 5.73 0.40
C PHE A 42 -0.13 6.99 -0.47
N ALA A 43 -1.08 7.92 -0.31
CA ALA A 43 -1.12 9.16 -1.07
C ALA A 43 0.12 10.05 -0.85
N ARG A 44 0.65 10.10 0.38
CA ARG A 44 1.91 10.82 0.68
C ARG A 44 3.11 10.22 -0.05
N VAL A 45 3.17 8.90 -0.20
CA VAL A 45 4.24 8.23 -0.96
C VAL A 45 4.13 8.55 -2.45
N VAL A 46 2.91 8.56 -3.01
CA VAL A 46 2.69 8.99 -4.40
C VAL A 46 3.12 10.44 -4.58
N ALA A 47 2.70 11.34 -3.69
CA ALA A 47 3.05 12.74 -3.74
C ALA A 47 4.57 12.97 -3.66
N PHE A 48 5.29 12.16 -2.89
CA PHE A 48 6.75 12.16 -2.86
C PHE A 48 7.34 11.77 -4.21
N ALA A 49 6.87 10.67 -4.81
CA ALA A 49 7.41 10.15 -6.07
C ALA A 49 7.19 11.09 -7.26
N ILE A 50 6.07 11.83 -7.32
CA ILE A 50 5.75 12.71 -8.46
C ILE A 50 6.28 14.15 -8.34
N ARG A 51 6.91 14.52 -7.20
CA ARG A 51 7.39 15.89 -6.93
C ARG A 51 8.89 16.06 -7.17
N LEU A 52 9.50 15.15 -7.91
CA LEU A 52 10.94 15.16 -8.16
C LEU A 52 11.31 16.17 -9.26
N PRO A 53 12.57 16.63 -9.27
CA PRO A 53 13.11 17.41 -10.39
C PRO A 53 13.00 16.68 -11.73
N GLU A 54 13.03 17.43 -12.85
CA GLU A 54 12.85 16.88 -14.20
C GLU A 54 13.93 15.86 -14.62
N ASP A 55 15.09 15.88 -13.97
CA ASP A 55 16.22 14.98 -14.23
C ASP A 55 16.21 13.70 -13.37
N VAL A 56 15.16 13.48 -12.57
CA VAL A 56 15.01 12.32 -11.70
C VAL A 56 13.75 11.54 -12.05
N ASP A 57 13.89 10.25 -12.33
CA ASP A 57 12.80 9.31 -12.60
C ASP A 57 12.81 8.18 -11.55
N ILE A 58 11.64 7.83 -11.01
CA ILE A 58 11.45 6.67 -10.12
C ILE A 58 10.66 5.60 -10.85
N ASN A 59 11.28 4.43 -11.01
CA ASN A 59 10.63 3.26 -11.61
C ASN A 59 9.69 2.54 -10.62
N ASP A 60 10.17 2.30 -9.38
CA ASP A 60 9.47 1.46 -8.41
C ASP A 60 9.53 2.04 -7.00
N VAL A 61 8.40 1.95 -6.28
CA VAL A 61 8.33 2.24 -4.84
C VAL A 61 7.68 1.09 -4.09
N LEU A 62 8.48 0.37 -3.29
CA LEU A 62 8.03 -0.67 -2.36
C LEU A 62 7.97 -0.08 -0.95
N PHE A 63 6.82 -0.20 -0.29
CA PHE A 63 6.66 0.31 1.08
C PHE A 63 5.62 -0.51 1.84
N ARG A 64 5.82 -0.65 3.15
CA ARG A 64 5.01 -1.52 4.01
C ARG A 64 4.73 -0.87 5.37
N PRO A 65 3.66 -1.27 6.06
CA PRO A 65 3.46 -0.89 7.45
C PRO A 65 4.67 -1.31 8.30
N THR A 66 5.17 -0.42 9.15
CA THR A 66 6.36 -0.69 9.98
C THR A 66 6.11 -1.74 11.05
N ARG A 67 4.86 -1.89 11.53
CA ARG A 67 4.47 -2.97 12.46
C ARG A 67 4.52 -4.35 11.83
N LEU A 68 4.56 -4.42 10.49
CA LEU A 68 4.74 -5.66 9.76
C LEU A 68 6.23 -6.06 9.83
N GLU A 69 6.70 -6.41 11.03
CA GLU A 69 8.01 -7.02 11.20
C GLU A 69 7.89 -8.51 10.91
N LEU A 70 8.57 -8.96 9.86
CA LEU A 70 8.80 -10.37 9.52
C LEU A 70 10.18 -10.79 10.02
#